data_AF-A0A7V9BXV0-F1
#
_entry.id   AF-A0A7V9BXV0-F1
#
_cell.length_a   1.000
_cell.length_b   1.000
_cell.length_c   1.000
_cell.angle_alpha   90.00
_cell.angle_beta   90.00
_cell.angle_gamma   90.00
#
_symmetry.space_group_name_H-M   'P 1'
#
loop_
_entity.id
_entity.type
_entity.pdbx_description
1 polymer ?
#
loop_
_entity_poly.entity_id
_entity_poly.type
_entity_poly.pdbx_seq_one_letter_code
_entity_poly.pdbx_strand_id
1 'polypeptide(L)'
;MCMYSRRLQILLDEERYERVAREAARRKVSVATVVREAIDGKFPSPADIERRRSAIEGILSAEPMPVPDDPADLRKELDDAHGRVSG
;
A
#
# COMPACT_ATOMS: atom_id res chain seq x y z
N MET A 1 13.37 -8.62 -7.54
CA MET A 1 14.47 -7.87 -6.90
C MET A 1 14.78 -6.67 -7.78
N CYS A 2 14.24 -5.50 -7.47
CA CYS A 2 14.47 -4.31 -8.30
C CYS A 2 15.81 -3.67 -7.92
N MET A 3 16.73 -3.62 -8.88
CA MET A 3 18.03 -2.98 -8.70
C MET A 3 17.88 -1.49 -8.97
N TYR A 4 17.99 -0.66 -7.93
CA TYR A 4 17.98 0.80 -8.09
C TYR A 4 19.27 1.24 -8.80
N SER A 5 19.14 1.90 -9.95
CA SER A 5 20.27 2.26 -10.81
C SER A 5 20.76 3.71 -10.65
N ARG A 6 19.95 4.58 -10.04
CA ARG A 6 20.27 6.01 -9.88
C ARG A 6 20.13 6.42 -8.41
N ARG A 7 21.11 7.20 -7.92
CA ARG A 7 21.10 7.80 -6.58
C ARG A 7 20.69 9.26 -6.66
N LEU A 8 19.71 9.64 -5.86
CA LEU A 8 19.25 11.02 -5.69
C LEU A 8 19.69 11.51 -4.31
N GLN A 9 20.33 12.68 -4.24
CA GLN A 9 20.61 13.40 -3.00
C GLN A 9 19.77 14.68 -2.99
N ILE A 10 18.96 14.86 -1.94
CA ILE A 10 18.13 16.05 -1.74
C ILE A 10 18.34 16.56 -0.32
N LEU A 11 18.33 17.88 -0.16
CA LEU A 11 18.31 18.52 1.16
C LEU A 11 16.86 18.74 1.57
N LEU A 12 16.55 18.33 2.79
CA LEU A 12 15.28 18.61 3.47
C LEU A 12 15.57 19.55 4.64
N ASP A 13 14.63 20.43 4.94
CA ASP A 13 14.63 21.09 6.24
C ASP A 13 14.21 20.09 7.33
N GLU A 14 14.42 20.48 8.59
CA GLU A 14 14.15 19.63 9.75
C GLU A 14 12.70 19.15 9.75
N GLU A 15 11.75 20.06 9.52
CA GLU A 15 10.32 19.74 9.54
C GLU A 15 9.96 18.67 8.49
N ARG A 16 10.46 18.80 7.25
CA ARG A 16 10.22 17.80 6.21
C ARG A 16 10.91 16.48 6.53
N TYR A 17 12.13 16.51 7.06
CA TYR A 17 12.84 15.30 7.44
C TYR A 17 12.09 14.54 8.55
N GLU A 18 11.71 15.21 9.63
CA GLU A 18 10.95 14.64 10.74
C GLU A 18 9.63 14.04 10.27
N ARG A 19 8.94 14.71 9.34
CA ARG A 19 7.68 14.21 8.78
C ARG A 19 7.86 12.87 8.06
N VAL A 20 8.89 12.75 7.21
CA VAL A 20 9.16 11.50 6.49
C VAL A 20 9.71 10.41 7.43
N ALA A 21 10.58 10.78 8.38
CA ALA A 21 11.14 9.86 9.36
C ALA A 21 10.06 9.25 10.27
N ARG A 22 9.12 10.07 10.73
CA ARG A 22 7.96 9.62 11.53
C ARG A 22 7.07 8.66 10.76
N GLU A 23 6.82 8.93 9.48
CA GLU A 23 6.02 8.05 8.63
C GLU A 23 6.73 6.71 8.37
N ALA A 24 8.03 6.75 8.13
CA ALA A 24 8.87 5.55 7.99
C ALA A 24 8.84 4.69 9.26
N ALA A 25 8.99 5.31 10.44
CA ALA A 25 8.93 4.63 11.74
C ALA A 25 7.55 4.01 11.99
N ARG A 26 6.47 4.77 11.74
CA ARG A 26 5.07 4.29 11.89
C ARG A 26 4.81 3.04 11.07
N ARG A 27 5.36 2.98 9.85
CA ARG A 27 5.17 1.88 8.91
C ARG A 27 6.24 0.79 8.98
N LYS A 28 7.26 0.95 9.84
CA LYS A 28 8.43 0.06 9.94
C LYS A 28 9.15 -0.18 8.60
N VAL A 29 9.27 0.88 7.80
CA VAL A 29 9.98 0.86 6.50
C VAL A 29 11.08 1.92 6.49
N SER A 30 11.95 1.90 5.48
CA SER A 30 12.98 2.93 5.33
C SER A 30 12.40 4.25 4.83
N VAL A 31 13.05 5.37 5.18
CA VAL A 31 12.78 6.71 4.60
C VAL A 31 12.78 6.67 3.08
N ALA A 32 13.73 5.94 2.47
CA ALA A 32 13.80 5.76 1.03
C ALA A 32 12.56 5.05 0.44
N THR A 33 11.89 4.19 1.21
CA THR A 33 10.63 3.55 0.78
C THR A 33 9.49 4.55 0.75
N VAL A 34 9.34 5.34 1.82
CA VAL A 34 8.32 6.40 1.90
C VAL A 34 8.49 7.42 0.77
N VAL A 35 9.73 7.86 0.51
CA VAL A 35 10.02 8.80 -0.58
C VAL A 35 9.66 8.21 -1.95
N ARG A 36 10.02 6.96 -2.22
CA ARG A 36 9.71 6.30 -3.50
C ARG A 36 8.20 6.17 -3.71
N GLU A 37 7.47 5.69 -2.71
CA GLU A 37 6.02 5.57 -2.82
C GLU A 37 5.32 6.94 -2.95
N ALA A 38 5.85 7.99 -2.31
CA ALA A 38 5.33 9.35 -2.50
C ALA A 38 5.57 9.84 -3.93
N ILE A 39 6.71 9.50 -4.55
CA ILE A 39 6.99 9.76 -5.96
C ILE A 39 6.02 8.98 -6.84
N ASP A 40 5.89 7.67 -6.65
CA ASP A 40 5.03 6.79 -7.45
C ASP A 40 3.56 7.23 -7.36
N GLY A 41 3.11 7.66 -6.17
CA GLY A 41 1.76 8.19 -5.97
C GLY A 41 1.52 9.55 -6.63
N LYS A 42 2.54 10.40 -6.72
CA LYS A 42 2.43 11.74 -7.35
C LYS A 42 2.66 11.70 -8.86
N PHE A 43 3.48 10.78 -9.33
CA PHE A 43 3.90 10.61 -10.72
C PHE A 43 3.73 9.15 -11.14
N PRO A 44 2.48 8.65 -11.23
CA PRO A 44 2.23 7.26 -11.57
C PRO A 44 2.72 6.96 -12.99
N SER A 45 3.35 5.82 -13.19
CA SER A 45 3.68 5.34 -14.53
C SER A 45 2.41 4.89 -15.27
N PRO A 46 2.44 4.81 -16.61
CA PRO A 46 1.33 4.22 -17.36
C PRO A 46 0.97 2.80 -16.89
N ALA A 47 1.98 2.02 -16.47
CA ALA A 47 1.78 0.69 -15.92
C ALA A 47 1.07 0.70 -14.56
N ASP A 48 1.31 1.70 -13.71
CA ASP A 48 0.63 1.86 -12.42
C ASP A 48 -0.84 2.24 -12.62
N ILE A 49 -1.11 3.12 -13.59
CA ILE A 49 -2.47 3.51 -13.97
C ILE A 49 -3.22 2.29 -14.49
N GLU A 50 -2.61 1.53 -15.40
CA GLU A 50 -3.23 0.34 -15.97
C GLU A 50 -3.46 -0.73 -14.89
N ARG A 51 -2.47 -1.00 -14.05
CA ARG A 51 -2.62 -1.92 -12.92
C ARG A 51 -3.80 -1.53 -12.02
N ARG A 52 -3.93 -0.24 -11.68
CA ARG A 52 -5.03 0.27 -10.86
C ARG A 52 -6.37 0.09 -11.59
N ARG A 53 -6.41 0.39 -12.89
CA ARG A 53 -7.59 0.20 -13.73
C ARG A 53 -8.03 -1.26 -13.75
N SER A 54 -7.14 -2.19 -14.08
CA SER A 54 -7.47 -3.62 -14.14
C SER A 54 -7.91 -4.16 -12.79
N ALA A 55 -7.34 -3.68 -11.67
CA ALA A 55 -7.79 -4.07 -10.34
C ALA A 55 -9.22 -3.60 -10.04
N ILE A 56 -9.57 -2.37 -10.42
CA ILE A 56 -10.93 -1.83 -10.29
C ILE A 56 -11.90 -2.62 -11.17
N GLU A 57 -11.53 -2.87 -12.43
CA GLU A 57 -12.35 -3.67 -13.35
C GLU A 57 -12.58 -5.07 -12.81
N GLY A 58 -11.54 -5.72 -12.26
CA GLY A 58 -11.65 -7.03 -11.61
C GLY A 58 -12.66 -7.04 -10.45
N ILE A 59 -12.61 -6.03 -9.58
CA ILE A 59 -13.57 -5.87 -8.47
C ILE A 59 -14.99 -5.67 -9.00
N LEU A 60 -15.17 -4.79 -9.99
CA LEU A 60 -16.48 -4.49 -10.56
C LEU A 60 -17.08 -5.65 -11.36
N SER A 61 -16.23 -6.51 -11.94
CA SER A 61 -16.64 -7.71 -12.67
C SER A 61 -16.87 -8.93 -11.77
N ALA A 62 -16.49 -8.85 -10.49
CA ALA A 62 -16.65 -9.97 -9.58
C ALA A 62 -18.14 -10.25 -9.33
N GLU A 63 -18.51 -11.54 -9.32
CA GLU A 63 -19.85 -11.94 -8.92
C GLU A 63 -20.09 -11.52 -7.46
N PRO A 64 -21.24 -10.89 -7.14
CA PRO A 64 -21.58 -10.56 -5.77
C PRO A 64 -21.53 -11.80 -4.88
N MET A 65 -20.67 -11.75 -3.87
CA MET A 65 -20.58 -12.82 -2.89
C MET A 65 -21.58 -12.59 -1.76
N PRO A 66 -22.17 -13.66 -1.19
CA PRO A 66 -22.94 -13.53 0.03
C PRO A 66 -22.04 -13.02 1.15
N VAL A 67 -22.48 -11.95 1.82
CA VAL A 67 -21.81 -11.36 2.98
C VAL A 67 -22.79 -11.36 4.16
N PRO A 68 -22.34 -11.60 5.39
CA PRO A 68 -23.19 -11.48 6.57
C PRO A 68 -23.82 -10.09 6.69
N ASP A 69 -25.05 -10.02 7.20
CA ASP A 69 -25.77 -8.75 7.39
C ASP A 69 -25.11 -7.86 8.47
N ASP A 70 -24.43 -8.48 9.46
CA ASP A 70 -23.66 -7.78 10.49
C ASP A 70 -22.16 -7.70 10.11
N PRO A 71 -21.59 -6.49 9.98
CA PRO A 71 -20.15 -6.30 9.79
C PRO A 71 -19.26 -6.96 10.87
N ALA A 72 -19.77 -7.16 12.08
CA ALA A 72 -19.04 -7.84 13.16
C ALA A 72 -18.83 -9.33 12.87
N ASP A 73 -19.83 -9.99 12.28
CA ASP A 73 -19.76 -11.39 11.90
C ASP A 73 -18.77 -11.58 10.73
N LEU A 74 -18.81 -10.69 9.73
CA LEU A 74 -17.84 -10.70 8.64
C LEU A 74 -16.39 -10.51 9.15
N ARG A 75 -16.19 -9.62 10.13
CA ARG A 75 -14.86 -9.45 10.75
C ARG A 75 -14.38 -10.72 11.43
N LYS A 76 -15.25 -11.37 12.19
CA LYS A 76 -14.93 -12.63 12.88
C LYS A 76 -14.56 -13.74 11.90
N GLU A 77 -15.31 -13.87 10.80
CA GLU A 77 -15.00 -14.83 9.73
C GLU A 77 -13.62 -14.58 9.10
N LEU A 78 -13.28 -13.31 8.84
CA LEU A 78 -11.96 -12.93 8.29
C LEU A 78 -10.82 -13.20 9.27
N ASP A 79 -11.00 -12.84 10.54
CA ASP A 79 -10.00 -13.11 11.59
C ASP A 79 -9.76 -14.62 11.75
N ASP A 80 -10.82 -15.43 11.74
CA ASP A 80 -10.77 -16.89 11.76
C ASP A 80 -10.06 -17.48 10.52
N ALA A 81 -10.24 -16.88 9.34
CA ALA A 81 -9.55 -17.29 8.12
C ALA A 81 -8.06 -16.95 8.17
N HIS A 82 -7.70 -15.73 8.60
CA HIS A 82 -6.31 -15.27 8.69
C HIS A 82 -5.52 -15.99 9.81
N GLY A 83 -6.19 -16.35 10.91
CA GLY A 83 -5.60 -17.16 11.99
C GLY A 83 -5.21 -18.57 11.55
N ARG A 84 -5.94 -19.16 10.59
CA ARG A 84 -5.63 -20.50 10.03
C ARG A 84 -4.45 -20.52 9.06
N VAL A 85 -4.13 -19.39 8.43
CA VAL A 85 -3.00 -19.31 7.46
C VAL A 85 -1.65 -19.08 8.15
N SER A 86 -1.66 -18.70 9.44
CA SER A 86 -0.44 -18.38 10.21
C SER A 86 -0.02 -19.48 11.21
N GLY A 87 -0.62 -20.67 11.14
CA GLY A 87 -0.35 -21.82 12.01
C GLY A 87 0.40 -22.95 11.30
#